data_AF-A0A485AJC8-F1
#
_entry.id   AF-A0A485AJC8-F1
#
_cell.length_a   1.000
_cell.length_b   1.000
_cell.length_c   1.000
_cell.angle_alpha   90.00
_cell.angle_beta   90.00
_cell.angle_gamma   90.00
#
_symmetry.space_group_name_H-M   'P 1'
#
loop_
_entity.id
_entity.type
_entity.pdbx_description
1 polymer ?
#
loop_
_entity_poly.entity_id
_entity_poly.type
_entity_poly.pdbx_seq_one_letter_code
_entity_poly.pdbx_strand_id
1 'polypeptide(L)'
;MDAKVRRQSTDKYDLFYGHIGAMDTMALSLKVAARMIEGGELDKRVAKRYAGWNGELGQQILKGQMSLQELAKYAEQHQLAPQHQSGPPGAAGRVGKSLPVRQIRREVLQYKQCPGA
;
A
#
# COMPACT_ATOMS: atom_id res chain seq x y z
N MET A 1 11.49 14.91 -13.29
CA MET A 1 11.54 14.56 -11.85
C MET A 1 11.95 15.81 -11.12
N ASP A 2 11.22 16.20 -10.08
CA ASP A 2 11.67 17.28 -9.19
C ASP A 2 12.72 16.71 -8.22
N ALA A 3 13.92 16.47 -8.75
CA ALA A 3 15.03 15.87 -8.05
C ALA A 3 16.33 16.52 -8.51
N LYS A 4 17.31 16.61 -7.61
CA LYS A 4 18.65 17.15 -7.89
C LYS A 4 19.73 16.13 -7.61
N VAL A 5 20.79 16.16 -8.41
CA VAL A 5 22.02 15.38 -8.13
C VAL A 5 22.69 15.89 -6.84
N ARG A 6 23.47 15.02 -6.20
CA ARG A 6 24.27 15.39 -5.02
C ARG A 6 25.31 16.43 -5.43
N ARG A 7 25.70 17.31 -4.52
CA ARG A 7 26.72 18.36 -4.79
C ARG A 7 28.07 17.79 -5.25
N GLN A 8 28.41 16.58 -4.81
CA GLN A 8 29.65 15.88 -5.21
C GLN A 8 29.54 15.14 -6.55
N SER A 9 28.35 15.09 -7.15
CA SER A 9 28.12 14.55 -8.50
C SER A 9 28.38 15.65 -9.52
N THR A 10 29.64 15.76 -9.96
CA THR A 10 30.12 16.83 -10.83
C THR A 10 30.35 16.37 -12.28
N ASP A 11 30.23 15.07 -12.57
CA ASP A 11 30.33 14.57 -13.94
C ASP A 11 29.08 14.98 -14.74
N LYS A 12 29.26 15.37 -16.00
CA LYS A 12 28.19 15.66 -16.95
C LYS A 12 27.20 14.49 -17.09
N TYR A 13 27.66 13.26 -16.89
CA TYR A 13 26.80 12.07 -17.00
C TYR A 13 25.97 11.78 -15.73
N ASP A 14 26.27 12.40 -14.59
CA ASP A 14 25.58 12.12 -13.32
C ASP A 14 24.11 12.51 -13.35
N LEU A 15 23.76 13.56 -14.13
CA LEU A 15 22.36 13.93 -14.37
C LEU A 15 21.59 12.80 -15.04
N PHE A 16 22.21 12.09 -15.99
CA PHE A 16 21.58 10.96 -16.68
C PHE A 16 21.44 9.75 -15.75
N TYR A 17 22.49 9.41 -15.01
CA TYR A 17 22.43 8.30 -14.04
C TYR A 17 21.35 8.53 -12.96
N GLY A 18 21.22 9.77 -12.47
CA GLY A 18 20.18 10.13 -11.50
C GLY A 18 18.76 9.91 -12.04
N HIS A 19 18.49 10.34 -13.28
CA HIS A 19 17.17 10.19 -13.89
C HIS A 19 16.87 8.75 -14.30
N ILE A 20 17.82 8.04 -14.90
CA ILE A 20 17.66 6.63 -15.29
C ILE A 20 17.39 5.78 -14.05
N GLY A 21 18.19 5.95 -13.00
CA GLY A 21 17.99 5.23 -11.74
C GLY A 21 16.63 5.52 -11.10
N ALA A 22 16.15 6.76 -11.18
CA ALA A 22 14.84 7.10 -10.67
C ALA A 22 13.70 6.53 -11.56
N MET A 23 13.88 6.45 -12.88
CA MET A 23 12.90 5.85 -13.78
C MET A 23 12.79 4.34 -13.55
N ASP A 24 13.93 3.66 -13.40
CA ASP A 24 13.99 2.22 -13.10
C ASP A 24 13.35 1.89 -11.75
N THR A 25 13.62 2.70 -10.72
CA THR A 25 13.01 2.49 -9.39
C THR A 25 11.50 2.73 -9.40
N MET A 26 11.02 3.73 -10.13
CA MET A 26 9.57 3.94 -10.31
C MET A 26 8.91 2.82 -11.13
N ALA A 27 9.56 2.32 -12.18
CA ALA A 27 9.02 1.21 -12.96
C ALA A 27 8.89 -0.07 -12.12
N LEU A 28 9.89 -0.36 -11.29
CA LEU A 28 9.84 -1.49 -10.37
C LEU A 28 8.78 -1.28 -9.28
N SER A 29 8.71 -0.11 -8.67
CA SER A 29 7.73 0.18 -7.61
C SER A 29 6.30 0.09 -8.14
N LEU A 30 6.04 0.57 -9.36
CA LEU A 30 4.73 0.44 -10.02
C LEU A 30 4.34 -1.02 -10.21
N LYS A 31 5.25 -1.87 -10.71
CA LYS A 31 5.00 -3.32 -10.86
C LYS A 31 4.70 -4.00 -9.53
N VAL A 32 5.42 -3.65 -8.48
CA VAL A 32 5.19 -4.21 -7.14
C VAL A 32 3.87 -3.71 -6.57
N ALA A 33 3.55 -2.42 -6.71
CA ALA A 33 2.28 -1.85 -6.27
C ALA A 33 1.09 -2.49 -6.98
N ALA A 34 1.17 -2.71 -8.30
CA ALA A 34 0.15 -3.43 -9.06
C ALA A 34 -0.08 -4.84 -8.48
N ARG A 35 0.99 -5.61 -8.24
CA ARG A 35 0.88 -6.94 -7.61
C ARG A 35 0.29 -6.91 -6.20
N MET A 36 0.56 -5.86 -5.43
CA MET A 36 -0.01 -5.69 -4.10
C MET A 36 -1.52 -5.44 -4.15
N ILE A 37 -1.97 -4.62 -5.11
CA ILE A 37 -3.38 -4.34 -5.36
C ILE A 37 -4.09 -5.60 -5.86
N GLU A 38 -3.55 -6.25 -6.90
CA GLU A 38 -4.08 -7.51 -7.44
C GLU A 38 -4.11 -8.64 -6.39
N GLY A 39 -3.13 -8.66 -5.49
CA GLY A 39 -3.08 -9.60 -4.37
C GLY A 39 -4.22 -9.40 -3.35
N GLY A 40 -4.83 -8.22 -3.29
CA GLY A 40 -6.00 -7.90 -2.47
C GLY A 40 -5.83 -8.06 -0.95
N GLU A 41 -4.62 -8.37 -0.47
CA GLU A 41 -4.36 -8.61 0.95
C GLU A 41 -4.57 -7.36 1.81
N LEU A 42 -4.29 -6.18 1.24
CA LEU A 42 -4.59 -4.91 1.90
C LEU A 42 -6.11 -4.68 1.98
N ASP A 43 -6.82 -4.88 0.87
CA ASP A 43 -8.27 -4.71 0.81
C ASP A 43 -9.00 -5.66 1.77
N LYS A 44 -8.59 -6.93 1.83
CA LYS A 44 -9.13 -7.92 2.79
C LYS A 44 -8.97 -7.46 4.23
N ARG A 45 -7.86 -6.81 4.58
CA ARG A 45 -7.62 -6.32 5.95
C ARG A 45 -8.44 -5.09 6.26
N VAL A 46 -8.56 -4.16 5.31
CA VAL A 46 -9.43 -3.00 5.45
C VAL A 46 -10.88 -3.47 5.62
N ALA A 47 -11.35 -4.37 4.74
CA ALA A 47 -12.68 -4.96 4.82
C ALA A 47 -12.92 -5.68 6.15
N LYS A 48 -11.96 -6.49 6.63
CA LYS A 48 -12.05 -7.17 7.93
C LYS A 48 -12.12 -6.18 9.09
N ARG A 49 -11.31 -5.12 9.07
CA ARG A 49 -11.28 -4.10 10.13
C ARG A 49 -12.59 -3.32 10.21
N TYR A 50 -13.20 -3.00 9.07
CA TYR A 50 -14.43 -2.21 9.00
C TYR A 50 -15.70 -3.04 8.80
N ALA A 51 -15.63 -4.37 8.90
CA ALA A 51 -16.76 -5.28 8.67
C ALA A 51 -18.00 -4.93 9.51
N GLY A 52 -17.82 -4.43 10.73
CA GLY A 52 -18.92 -4.00 11.61
C GLY A 52 -19.78 -2.86 11.05
N TRP A 53 -19.23 -2.03 10.15
CA TRP A 53 -19.96 -0.93 9.50
C TRP A 53 -20.87 -1.38 8.35
N ASN A 54 -20.68 -2.61 7.86
CA ASN A 54 -21.57 -3.22 6.88
C ASN A 54 -22.84 -3.81 7.51
N GLY A 55 -22.90 -3.88 8.85
CA GLY A 55 -24.10 -4.31 9.58
C GLY A 55 -25.21 -3.27 9.54
N GLU A 56 -26.40 -3.67 9.97
CA GLU A 56 -27.62 -2.85 9.94
C GLU A 56 -27.45 -1.50 10.65
N LEU A 57 -26.95 -1.52 11.90
CA LEU A 57 -26.67 -0.30 12.67
C LEU A 57 -25.65 0.62 11.95
N GLY A 58 -24.55 0.05 11.46
CA GLY A 58 -23.52 0.80 10.75
C GLY A 58 -24.06 1.48 9.49
N GLN A 59 -24.91 0.79 8.74
CA GLN A 59 -25.56 1.33 7.54
C GLN A 59 -26.58 2.43 7.87
N GLN A 60 -27.36 2.28 8.94
CA GLN A 60 -28.29 3.33 9.40
C GLN A 60 -27.53 4.60 9.82
N ILE A 61 -26.40 4.45 10.51
CA ILE A 61 -25.52 5.57 10.86
C ILE A 61 -24.94 6.23 9.61
N LEU A 62 -24.37 5.45 8.68
CA LEU A 62 -23.74 5.97 7.46
C LEU A 62 -24.71 6.68 6.52
N LYS A 63 -25.99 6.24 6.50
CA LYS A 63 -27.06 6.88 5.74
C LYS A 63 -27.67 8.10 6.44
N GLY A 64 -27.20 8.44 7.64
CA GLY A 64 -27.73 9.56 8.42
C GLY A 64 -29.15 9.33 8.94
N GLN A 65 -29.56 8.07 9.09
CA GLN A 65 -30.92 7.68 9.50
C GLN A 65 -31.07 7.59 11.03
N MET A 66 -29.99 7.79 11.79
CA MET A 66 -30.02 7.84 13.25
C MET A 66 -29.50 9.18 13.76
N SER A 67 -30.22 9.76 14.71
CA SER A 67 -29.79 10.90 15.50
C SER A 67 -28.83 10.51 16.62
N LEU A 68 -28.09 11.48 17.16
CA LEU A 68 -27.19 11.27 18.30
C LEU A 68 -27.95 10.75 19.53
N GLN A 69 -29.20 11.20 19.74
CA GLN A 69 -30.04 10.78 20.85
C GLN A 69 -30.44 9.29 20.74
N GLU A 70 -30.75 8.82 19.54
CA GLU A 70 -31.09 7.42 19.28
C GLU A 70 -29.87 6.51 19.44
N LEU A 71 -28.69 6.97 19.01
CA LEU A 71 -27.43 6.26 19.20
C LEU A 71 -27.04 6.13 20.68
N ALA A 72 -27.23 7.18 21.47
CA ALA A 72 -26.97 7.14 22.91
C ALA A 72 -27.87 6.11 23.62
N LYS A 73 -29.18 6.14 23.33
CA LYS A 73 -30.14 5.16 23.85
C LYS A 73 -29.78 3.73 23.44
N TYR A 74 -29.41 3.53 22.17
CA TYR A 74 -28.98 2.23 21.66
C TYR A 74 -27.76 1.70 22.42
N ALA A 75 -26.74 2.54 22.64
CA ALA A 75 -25.54 2.14 23.37
C ALA A 75 -25.82 1.77 24.85
N GLU A 76 -26.70 2.52 25.52
CA GLU A 76 -27.13 2.26 26.89
C GLU A 76 -27.94 0.97 27.01
N GLN A 77 -28.89 0.75 26.10
CA GLN A 77 -29.76 -0.44 26.08
C GLN A 77 -28.98 -1.73 25.82
N HIS A 78 -28.01 -1.68 24.92
CA HIS A 78 -27.20 -2.84 24.54
C HIS A 78 -25.91 -2.99 25.37
N GLN A 79 -25.67 -2.13 26.37
CA GLN A 79 -24.45 -2.06 27.19
C GLN A 79 -23.17 -2.25 26.36
N LEU A 80 -23.04 -1.47 25.28
CA LEU A 80 -21.92 -1.61 24.36
C LEU A 80 -20.59 -1.29 25.06
N ALA A 81 -19.72 -2.31 25.17
CA ALA A 81 -18.34 -2.17 25.66
C ALA A 81 -17.35 -2.48 24.52
N PRO A 82 -17.19 -1.59 23.53
CA PRO A 82 -16.34 -1.85 22.37
C PRO A 82 -14.87 -1.92 22.79
N GLN A 83 -14.16 -2.95 22.33
CA GLN A 83 -12.71 -3.04 22.50
C GLN A 83 -12.00 -2.46 21.27
N HIS A 84 -11.05 -1.55 21.52
CA HIS A 84 -10.22 -0.99 20.46
C HIS A 84 -9.34 -2.08 19.82
N GLN A 85 -9.46 -2.27 18.51
CA GLN A 85 -8.58 -3.14 17.73
C GLN A 85 -7.44 -2.30 17.14
N SER A 86 -6.20 -2.57 17.58
CA SER A 86 -5.02 -1.97 16.98
C SER A 86 -4.81 -2.51 15.55
N GLY A 87 -4.27 -1.67 14.67
CA GLY A 87 -3.85 -2.14 13.35
C GLY A 87 -2.66 -3.10 13.51
N PRO A 88 -2.72 -4.36 13.03
CA PRO A 88 -1.61 -5.29 13.20
C PRO A 88 -0.35 -4.75 12.50
N PRO A 89 0.77 -4.56 13.22
CA PRO A 89 1.93 -3.79 12.74
C PRO A 89 2.78 -4.49 11.66
N GLY A 90 2.43 -5.70 11.22
CA GLY A 90 3.42 -6.59 10.57
C GLY A 90 3.05 -7.18 9.21
N ALA A 91 1.94 -6.77 8.60
CA ALA A 91 1.38 -7.58 7.52
C ALA A 91 1.50 -6.91 6.13
N ALA A 92 1.82 -5.62 6.04
CA ALA A 92 2.03 -4.93 4.75
C ALA A 92 3.31 -5.35 4.02
N GLY A 93 4.25 -6.01 4.70
CA GLY A 93 5.54 -6.44 4.14
C GLY A 93 5.63 -7.91 3.69
N ARG A 94 4.55 -8.68 3.77
CA ARG A 94 4.56 -10.12 3.43
C ARG A 94 3.61 -10.43 2.26
N VAL A 95 3.77 -9.73 1.15
CA VAL A 95 3.08 -10.08 -0.10
C VAL A 95 4.04 -10.89 -0.97
N GLY A 96 3.72 -12.18 -1.09
CA GLY A 96 4.43 -13.13 -1.96
C GLY A 96 5.80 -13.52 -1.43
N LYS A 97 6.23 -14.75 -1.70
CA LYS A 97 7.65 -15.11 -1.58
C LYS A 97 8.42 -14.03 -2.32
N SER A 98 9.19 -13.21 -1.59
CA SER A 98 10.15 -12.30 -2.20
C SER A 98 10.91 -13.14 -3.20
N LEU A 99 10.78 -12.82 -4.49
CA LEU A 99 11.72 -13.37 -5.46
C LEU A 99 13.09 -13.04 -4.88
N PRO A 100 13.94 -14.06 -4.60
CA PRO A 100 15.20 -13.81 -3.92
C PRO A 100 15.90 -12.71 -4.70
N VAL A 101 16.59 -11.77 -4.04
CA VAL A 101 17.27 -10.62 -4.71
C VAL A 101 18.08 -11.06 -5.94
N ARG A 102 18.52 -12.33 -5.97
CA ARG A 102 19.12 -13.04 -7.10
C ARG A 102 18.27 -13.09 -8.39
N GLN A 103 16.95 -13.26 -8.30
CA GLN A 103 16.03 -13.33 -9.44
C GLN A 103 15.78 -11.94 -10.05
N ILE A 104 15.58 -10.91 -9.21
CA ILE A 104 15.48 -9.51 -9.67
C ILE A 104 16.79 -9.11 -10.37
N ARG A 105 17.94 -9.51 -9.81
CA ARG A 105 19.25 -9.29 -10.44
C ARG A 105 19.39 -10.02 -11.77
N ARG A 106 18.80 -11.23 -11.93
CA ARG A 106 18.77 -11.96 -13.21
C ARG A 106 17.93 -11.25 -14.26
N GLU A 107 16.72 -10.79 -13.92
CA GLU A 107 15.86 -10.07 -14.87
C GLU A 107 16.49 -8.74 -15.34
N VAL A 108 17.13 -8.00 -14.42
CA VAL A 108 17.86 -6.76 -14.75
C VAL A 108 19.14 -7.03 -15.58
N LEU A 109 19.84 -8.15 -15.32
CA LEU A 109 21.00 -8.55 -16.12
C LEU A 109 20.61 -9.03 -17.52
N GLN A 110 19.51 -9.76 -17.66
CA GLN A 110 18.99 -10.21 -18.96
C GLN A 110 18.61 -9.03 -19.86
N TYR A 111 18.04 -7.96 -19.27
CA TYR A 111 17.72 -6.74 -20.01
C TYR A 111 18.96 -5.98 -20.52
N LYS A 112 20.10 -6.07 -19.82
CA LYS A 112 21.38 -5.49 -20.25
C LYS A 112 22.13 -6.31 -21.30
N GLN A 113 21.66 -7.52 -21.63
CA GLN A 113 22.36 -8.48 -22.50
C GLN A 113 21.70 -8.64 -23.89
N CYS A 114 20.66 -7.87 -24.21
CA CYS A 114 20.12 -7.80 -25.56
C CYS A 114 21.06 -6.99 -26.48
N PRO A 115 21.64 -7.58 -27.54
CA PRO A 115 22.46 -6.84 -28.49
C PRO A 115 21.53 -6.08 -29.45
N GLY A 116 21.36 -4.78 -29.22
CA GLY A 116 20.57 -3.91 -30.08
C GLY A 116 19.82 -2.82 -29.33
N ALA A 117 20.58 -1.90 -28.72
CA ALA A 117 20.14 -0.53 -28.44
C ALA A 117 21.23 0.40 -28.96
#